data_AF-A0A6L6EZX9-F1
#
_entry.id   AF-A0A6L6EZX9-F1
#
_cell.length_a   1.000
_cell.length_b   1.000
_cell.length_c   1.000
_cell.angle_alpha   90.00
_cell.angle_beta   90.00
_cell.angle_gamma   90.00
#
_symmetry.space_group_name_H-M   'P 1'
#
loop_
_entity.id
_entity.type
_entity.pdbx_description
1 polymer ?
#
loop_
_entity_poly.entity_id
_entity_poly.type
_entity_poly.pdbx_seq_one_letter_code
_entity_poly.pdbx_strand_id
1 'polypeptide(L)'
;MIAALSVMAADTLEIAQEQFELRRRAWVRAMFSRGRSPLTEEEVDQVLGSSQAAMLDQMFTYTALGTVDQVRAFVDDFQQHTGADELMTVHQAVSTQFRLRSVELLAKAMEL
;
A
#
# COMPACT_ATOMS: atom_id res chain seq x y z
N MET A 1 1.22 0.32 -22.91
CA MET A 1 1.00 -0.73 -21.88
C MET A 1 0.57 -0.07 -20.60
N ILE A 2 -0.37 -0.68 -19.86
CA ILE A 2 -0.81 -0.21 -18.55
C ILE A 2 -0.25 -1.14 -17.47
N ALA A 3 0.36 -0.57 -16.43
CA ALA A 3 0.75 -1.30 -15.22
C ALA A 3 0.06 -0.70 -13.99
N ALA A 4 -0.02 -1.46 -12.90
CA ALA A 4 -0.66 -1.00 -11.68
C ALA A 4 0.28 -1.10 -10.48
N LEU A 5 0.21 -0.12 -9.59
CA LEU A 5 0.93 -0.11 -8.32
C LEU A 5 0.07 0.46 -7.20
N SER A 6 0.42 0.12 -5.97
CA SER A 6 -0.18 0.75 -4.79
C SER A 6 0.59 2.01 -4.42
N VAL A 7 -0.12 3.00 -3.89
CA VAL A 7 0.50 4.23 -3.41
C VAL A 7 -0.01 4.56 -2.01
N MET A 8 0.93 4.86 -1.13
CA MET A 8 0.69 5.29 0.23
C MET A 8 1.66 6.42 0.56
N ALA A 9 1.31 7.59 0.02
CA ALA A 9 2.05 8.82 0.19
C ALA A 9 1.59 9.55 1.46
N ALA A 10 2.53 10.08 2.22
CA ALA A 10 2.28 10.83 3.45
C ALA A 10 3.25 12.00 3.60
N ASP A 11 3.00 12.89 4.56
CA ASP A 11 3.91 14.00 4.85
C ASP A 11 5.22 13.53 5.51
N THR A 12 5.23 12.35 6.16
CA THR A 12 6.44 11.69 6.68
C THR A 12 6.44 10.19 6.38
N LEU A 13 7.62 9.55 6.39
CA LEU A 13 7.74 8.11 6.14
C LEU A 13 7.03 7.29 7.24
N GLU A 14 7.13 7.72 8.48
CA GLU A 14 6.54 7.03 9.65
C GLU A 14 5.03 6.93 9.50
N ILE A 15 4.37 8.03 9.12
CA ILE A 15 2.92 8.06 8.89
C ILE A 15 2.53 7.10 7.76
N ALA A 16 3.32 7.04 6.68
CA ALA A 16 3.07 6.11 5.58
C ALA A 16 3.18 4.66 6.06
N GLN A 17 4.23 4.32 6.82
CA GLN A 17 4.45 2.98 7.37
C GLN A 17 3.33 2.55 8.33
N GLU A 18 2.85 3.46 9.19
CA GLU A 18 1.72 3.19 10.08
C GLU A 18 0.45 2.82 9.28
N GLN A 19 0.13 3.59 8.23
CA GLN A 19 -1.01 3.26 7.36
C GLN A 19 -0.82 1.93 6.62
N PHE A 20 0.42 1.59 6.29
CA PHE A 20 0.74 0.36 5.58
C PHE A 20 0.50 -0.85 6.49
N GLU A 21 0.94 -0.78 7.74
CA GLU A 21 0.68 -1.82 8.73
C GLU A 21 -0.81 -1.97 9.03
N LEU A 22 -1.55 -0.86 9.20
CA LEU A 22 -3.01 -0.90 9.33
C LEU A 22 -3.66 -1.59 8.13
N ARG A 23 -3.17 -1.32 6.91
CA ARG A 23 -3.70 -1.94 5.70
C ARG A 23 -3.37 -3.42 5.60
N ARG A 24 -2.16 -3.85 5.97
CA ARG A 24 -1.76 -5.26 6.06
C ARG A 24 -2.66 -6.01 7.04
N ARG A 25 -2.86 -5.47 8.25
CA ARG A 25 -3.76 -6.03 9.27
C ARG A 25 -5.20 -6.13 8.78
N ALA A 26 -5.73 -5.07 8.16
CA ALA A 26 -7.06 -5.10 7.56
C ALA A 26 -7.19 -6.17 6.46
N TRP A 27 -6.13 -6.41 5.70
CA TRP A 27 -6.13 -7.46 4.68
C TRP A 27 -6.16 -8.86 5.27
N VAL A 28 -5.36 -9.10 6.31
CA VAL A 28 -5.38 -10.38 7.04
C VAL A 28 -6.81 -10.67 7.51
N ARG A 29 -7.46 -9.68 8.12
CA ARG A 29 -8.87 -9.82 8.55
C ARG A 29 -9.78 -10.17 7.38
N ALA A 30 -9.67 -9.47 6.26
CA ALA A 30 -10.51 -9.71 5.08
C ALA A 30 -10.33 -11.12 4.49
N MET A 31 -9.09 -11.60 4.40
CA MET A 31 -8.77 -12.88 3.75
C MET A 31 -9.00 -14.09 4.67
N PHE A 32 -8.73 -13.96 5.96
CA PHE A 32 -8.64 -15.11 6.86
C PHE A 32 -9.80 -15.25 7.85
N SER A 33 -10.74 -14.29 7.91
CA SER A 33 -11.93 -14.43 8.78
C SER A 33 -12.90 -15.55 8.33
N ARG A 34 -12.80 -16.08 7.10
CA ARG A 34 -13.52 -17.27 6.59
C ARG A 34 -15.03 -17.37 6.97
N GLY A 35 -15.76 -16.25 6.96
CA GLY A 35 -17.19 -16.21 7.30
C GLY A 35 -17.50 -16.44 8.79
N ARG A 36 -16.49 -16.42 9.66
CA ARG A 36 -16.61 -16.42 11.12
C ARG A 36 -16.57 -14.98 11.65
N SER A 37 -16.62 -14.85 12.97
CA SER A 37 -16.29 -13.59 13.64
C SER A 37 -14.94 -13.04 13.14
N PRO A 38 -14.78 -11.71 13.06
CA PRO A 38 -13.49 -11.11 12.76
C PRO A 38 -12.41 -11.67 13.69
N LEU A 39 -11.20 -11.89 13.14
CA LEU A 39 -10.06 -12.34 13.94
C LEU A 39 -9.83 -11.42 15.16
N THR A 40 -9.17 -11.90 16.21
CA THR A 40 -8.67 -11.00 17.28
C THR A 40 -7.43 -10.25 16.81
N GLU A 41 -6.83 -9.41 17.65
CA GLU A 41 -5.54 -8.78 17.31
C GLU A 41 -4.41 -9.80 17.36
N GLU A 42 -4.42 -10.67 18.39
CA GLU A 42 -3.44 -11.74 18.55
C GLU A 42 -3.46 -12.72 17.39
N GLU A 43 -4.64 -13.08 16.88
CA GLU A 43 -4.77 -13.94 15.70
C GLU A 43 -4.22 -13.26 14.42
N VAL A 44 -4.39 -11.95 14.27
CA VAL A 44 -3.79 -11.21 13.14
C VAL A 44 -2.27 -11.20 13.24
N ASP A 45 -1.72 -10.94 14.42
CA ASP A 45 -0.28 -10.96 14.64
C ASP A 45 0.31 -12.36 14.38
N GLN A 46 -0.39 -13.42 14.77
CA GLN A 46 0.01 -14.79 14.44
C GLN A 46 0.07 -15.05 12.92
N VAL A 47 -0.91 -14.57 12.17
CA VAL A 47 -0.90 -14.72 10.70
C VAL A 47 0.26 -13.92 10.09
N LEU A 48 0.46 -12.67 10.51
CA LEU A 48 1.55 -11.81 10.04
C LEU A 48 2.95 -12.37 10.38
N GLY A 49 3.07 -13.13 11.47
CA GLY A 49 4.33 -13.81 11.84
C GLY A 49 4.52 -15.19 11.21
N SER A 50 3.57 -15.68 10.41
CA SER A 50 3.60 -17.03 9.83
C SER A 50 4.05 -17.06 8.36
N SER A 51 4.26 -18.25 7.79
CA SER A 51 4.54 -18.41 6.36
C SER A 51 3.42 -17.91 5.45
N GLN A 52 2.19 -17.76 5.97
CA GLN A 52 1.06 -17.19 5.23
C GLN A 52 1.27 -15.69 4.95
N ALA A 53 2.15 -15.01 5.71
CA ALA A 53 2.54 -13.62 5.49
C ALA A 53 3.21 -13.41 4.13
N ALA A 54 3.89 -14.42 3.58
CA ALA A 54 4.55 -14.31 2.27
C ALA A 54 3.57 -13.97 1.13
N MET A 55 2.30 -14.39 1.24
CA MET A 55 1.26 -14.01 0.28
C MET A 55 0.91 -12.52 0.37
N LEU A 56 0.96 -11.93 1.57
CA LEU A 56 0.78 -10.48 1.74
C LEU A 56 1.95 -9.73 1.11
N ASP A 57 3.18 -10.19 1.32
CA ASP A 57 4.37 -9.53 0.79
C ASP A 57 4.38 -9.55 -0.75
N GLN A 58 3.94 -10.65 -1.37
CA GLN A 58 3.73 -10.70 -2.82
C GLN A 58 2.68 -9.68 -3.29
N MET A 59 1.56 -9.55 -2.57
CA MET A 59 0.50 -8.63 -2.96
C MET A 59 0.91 -7.16 -2.85
N PHE A 60 1.75 -6.82 -1.88
CA PHE A 60 2.20 -5.45 -1.65
C PHE A 60 3.58 -5.15 -2.25
N THR A 61 4.14 -6.07 -3.05
CA THR A 61 5.49 -5.95 -3.63
C THR A 61 5.71 -4.61 -4.34
N TYR A 62 4.73 -4.16 -5.13
CA TYR A 62 4.77 -2.85 -5.79
C TYR A 62 3.91 -1.82 -5.06
N THR A 63 4.47 -1.29 -3.97
CA THR A 63 3.87 -0.21 -3.19
C THR A 63 4.83 0.97 -3.08
N ALA A 64 4.48 2.10 -3.68
CA ALA A 64 5.15 3.37 -3.44
C ALA A 64 4.75 3.89 -2.06
N LEU A 65 5.65 3.79 -1.09
CA LEU A 65 5.42 4.10 0.32
C LEU A 65 6.38 5.20 0.78
N GLY A 66 5.86 6.32 1.29
CA GLY A 66 6.71 7.35 1.92
C GLY A 66 6.31 8.79 1.61
N THR A 67 7.30 9.68 1.69
CA THR A 67 7.15 11.11 1.35
C THR A 67 7.00 11.34 -0.15
N VAL A 68 6.66 12.57 -0.55
CA VAL A 68 6.54 12.97 -1.97
C VAL A 68 7.77 12.55 -2.79
N ASP A 69 8.97 12.81 -2.29
CA ASP A 69 10.22 12.51 -3.02
C ASP A 69 10.46 11.00 -3.14
N GLN A 70 10.14 10.24 -2.08
CA GLN A 70 10.27 8.79 -2.08
C GLN A 70 9.25 8.13 -3.02
N VAL A 71 8.02 8.64 -3.04
CA VAL A 71 6.99 8.18 -3.96
C VAL A 71 7.34 8.52 -5.40
N ARG A 72 7.87 9.72 -5.68
CA ARG A 72 8.37 10.08 -7.02
C ARG A 72 9.41 9.08 -7.49
N ALA A 73 10.47 8.89 -6.70
CA ALA A 73 11.55 7.98 -7.04
C ALA A 73 11.05 6.55 -7.32
N PHE A 74 10.15 6.04 -6.47
CA PHE A 74 9.58 4.70 -6.68
C PHE A 74 8.75 4.60 -7.97
N VAL A 75 7.91 5.61 -8.26
CA VAL A 75 7.08 5.62 -9.46
C VAL A 75 7.95 5.67 -10.72
N ASP A 76 9.00 6.50 -10.72
CA ASP A 76 9.95 6.62 -11.83
C ASP A 76 10.68 5.29 -12.06
N ASP A 77 11.18 4.65 -10.99
CA ASP A 77 11.84 3.35 -11.07
C ASP A 77 10.88 2.26 -11.57
N PHE A 78 9.64 2.26 -11.08
CA PHE A 78 8.61 1.30 -11.52
C PHE A 78 8.25 1.50 -12.99
N GLN A 79 8.12 2.74 -13.45
CA GLN A 79 7.87 3.04 -14.86
C GLN A 79 9.04 2.59 -15.73
N GLN A 80 10.28 2.82 -15.34
CA GLN A 80 11.47 2.35 -16.08
C GLN A 80 11.56 0.82 -16.10
N HIS A 81 11.28 0.16 -14.97
CA HIS A 81 11.31 -1.28 -14.85
C HIS A 81 10.28 -1.97 -15.75
N THR A 82 9.08 -1.38 -15.85
CA THR A 82 7.98 -1.94 -16.63
C THR A 82 7.99 -1.46 -18.09
N GLY A 83 8.41 -0.23 -18.37
CA GLY A 83 8.20 0.44 -19.65
C GLY A 83 6.73 0.81 -19.90
N ALA A 84 5.94 0.99 -18.83
CA ALA A 84 4.52 1.32 -18.96
C ALA A 84 4.31 2.79 -19.39
N ASP A 85 3.42 3.00 -20.35
CA ASP A 85 3.02 4.33 -20.82
C ASP A 85 2.00 4.98 -19.87
N GLU A 86 1.24 4.15 -19.15
CA GLU A 86 0.22 4.57 -18.20
C GLU A 86 0.30 3.73 -16.91
N LEU A 87 0.10 4.39 -15.77
CA LEU A 87 0.10 3.76 -14.45
C LEU A 87 -1.27 3.91 -13.78
N MET A 88 -1.87 2.78 -13.42
CA MET A 88 -3.04 2.75 -12.55
C MET A 88 -2.60 2.74 -11.08
N THR A 89 -3.00 3.74 -10.31
CA THR A 89 -2.58 3.87 -8.92
C THR A 89 -3.71 3.52 -7.96
N VAL A 90 -3.39 2.65 -7.00
CA VAL A 90 -4.34 2.19 -5.98
C VAL A 90 -3.98 2.79 -4.63
N HIS A 91 -4.82 3.68 -4.12
CA HIS A 91 -4.68 4.27 -2.79
C HIS A 91 -5.53 3.49 -1.81
N GLN A 92 -4.92 2.58 -1.07
CA GLN A 92 -5.66 1.61 -0.26
C GLN A 92 -5.50 1.79 1.26
N ALA A 93 -5.19 2.99 1.73
CA ALA A 93 -5.27 3.29 3.16
C ALA A 93 -6.70 3.09 3.70
N VAL A 94 -6.83 2.67 4.95
CA VAL A 94 -8.12 2.38 5.58
C VAL A 94 -8.99 3.65 5.67
N SER A 95 -8.39 4.78 6.04
CA SER A 95 -9.08 6.07 6.13
C SER A 95 -9.30 6.70 4.76
N THR A 96 -10.53 7.15 4.49
CA THR A 96 -10.86 7.92 3.28
C THR A 96 -10.07 9.23 3.18
N GLN A 97 -9.92 9.95 4.30
CA GLN A 97 -9.14 11.18 4.33
C GLN A 97 -7.68 10.92 3.95
N PHE A 98 -7.11 9.82 4.43
CA PHE A 98 -5.75 9.45 4.08
C PHE A 98 -5.62 9.08 2.60
N ARG A 99 -6.59 8.34 2.04
CA ARG A 99 -6.59 8.03 0.60
C ARG A 99 -6.58 9.30 -0.24
N LEU A 100 -7.42 10.28 0.09
CA LEU A 100 -7.46 11.57 -0.60
C LEU A 100 -6.12 12.31 -0.48
N ARG A 101 -5.55 12.40 0.73
CA ARG A 101 -4.24 13.03 0.94
C ARG A 101 -3.14 12.34 0.13
N SER A 102 -3.15 11.01 0.09
CA SER A 102 -2.18 10.25 -0.69
C SER A 102 -2.32 10.50 -2.20
N VAL A 103 -3.53 10.71 -2.71
CA VAL A 103 -3.77 11.10 -4.11
C VAL A 103 -3.19 12.49 -4.39
N GLU A 104 -3.45 13.47 -3.51
CA GLU A 104 -2.88 14.83 -3.64
C GLU A 104 -1.35 14.82 -3.64
N LEU A 105 -0.75 14.04 -2.74
CA LEU A 105 0.71 13.94 -2.62
C LEU A 105 1.33 13.22 -3.82
N LEU A 106 0.64 12.23 -4.38
CA LEU A 106 1.06 11.61 -5.64
C LEU A 106 0.97 12.61 -6.80
N ALA A 107 -0.13 13.37 -6.91
CA ALA A 107 -0.26 14.40 -7.94
C ALA A 107 0.87 15.43 -7.84
N LYS A 108 1.17 15.90 -6.63
CA LYS A 108 2.33 16.77 -6.37
C LYS A 108 3.66 16.10 -6.74
N ALA A 109 3.84 14.82 -6.41
CA ALA A 109 5.03 14.06 -6.77
C ALA A 109 5.20 14.00 -8.29
N MET A 110 4.12 13.88 -9.06
CA MET A 110 4.15 13.77 -10.51
C MET A 110 3.99 15.10 -11.26
N GLU A 111 3.90 16.23 -10.54
CA GLU A 111 3.70 17.58 -11.12
C GLU A 111 2.41 17.68 -11.97
N LEU A 112 1.34 17.03 -11.50
CA LEU A 112 0.00 17.02 -12.11
C LEU A 112 -0.98 17.98 -11.44
#